data_AF-A0A914JD41-F1
#
_entry.id   AF-A0A914JD41-F1
#
_cell.length_a   1.000
_cell.length_b   1.000
_cell.length_c   1.000
_cell.angle_alpha   90.00
_cell.angle_beta   90.00
_cell.angle_gamma   90.00
#
_symmetry.space_group_name_H-M   'P 1'
#
loop_
_entity.id
_entity.type
_entity.pdbx_description
1 polymer ?
#
loop_
_entity_poly.entity_id
_entity_poly.type
_entity_poly.pdbx_seq_one_letter_code
_entity_poly.pdbx_strand_id
1 'polypeptide(L)'
;MAVDPEDPPVGFDSENDASSNQSASIPTSNGHVQHQPSKLESLPKEDLIKLLKKQLILVKEARKQTEEFKQQLAEAEKKCTKVEQGAKDYKTEMITLELNDYKNSCAELKKQLENQKESQREKDELLGDLTKRNDALMVEKAELESALKESKNEITRLQKEFNEQKTLINENSKEAQSLTLQSQQIKAECELEIAKLKGQLKRFTDESAEQHKYVAEKTVEIRKLKSEIDTLQRRFDDLQIEHATFKERAEYVLKQKTIDRTESAQSTLSGKHEIDELIKTLQTRNEKISQLNERCSLLEDELDSTREHAKNLKAELEDVHTSLNVFRNRSNEDRRRTESDFEVRLRQALNDNDLLQKQLSRTIETYSTEKERLIESFQRQHVELEAQNKDLNERLAQFREMAVQPPSPSQIAPKKDSKMIQKRVQAQLSKLQPINFSHTGSSSMLENHPGLDHDNDDDDLRSLQEVINDAVEESFNNGLGRPISSLDNMSRPSVDYYTHEDYEMLEKQLVHSRDLLNDMEDTNAKLLEQIKILKEEIRRLERNTEREEHVKNSEYLKNVVMKFLAPPKVNDERQQLLPVLTTILRLSPEEVSNVSKFIKESASRPEEQGGGGWSSLFSGLV
;
A
#
# COMPACT_ATOMS: atom_id res chain seq x y z
N MET A 1 -2.62 -62.84 -26.10
CA MET A 1 -1.30 -63.50 -25.99
C MET A 1 -1.20 -63.95 -24.55
N ALA A 2 -1.70 -65.14 -24.19
CA ALA A 2 -1.13 -66.46 -24.47
C ALA A 2 0.30 -66.56 -23.93
N VAL A 3 0.51 -67.49 -23.00
CA VAL A 3 1.65 -68.44 -22.88
C VAL A 3 1.58 -69.06 -21.46
N ASP A 4 0.99 -70.27 -21.41
CA ASP A 4 1.42 -71.42 -20.59
C ASP A 4 2.92 -71.72 -20.84
N PRO A 5 3.68 -72.48 -20.01
CA PRO A 5 3.33 -73.87 -19.65
C PRO A 5 3.93 -74.49 -18.36
N GLU A 6 3.52 -75.75 -18.13
CA GLU A 6 4.28 -76.93 -17.65
C GLU A 6 3.74 -77.67 -16.40
N ASP A 7 3.05 -78.79 -16.69
CA ASP A 7 3.08 -80.09 -15.99
C ASP A 7 4.45 -80.82 -16.21
N PRO A 8 4.74 -82.03 -15.67
CA PRO A 8 4.45 -82.72 -14.39
C PRO A 8 5.77 -83.38 -13.82
N PRO A 9 5.82 -84.47 -12.99
CA PRO A 9 5.52 -85.83 -13.47
C PRO A 9 4.98 -86.88 -12.45
N VAL A 10 4.57 -87.99 -13.07
CA VAL A 10 4.15 -89.33 -12.63
C VAL A 10 5.28 -90.15 -11.99
N GLY A 11 4.92 -91.12 -11.13
CA GLY A 11 5.73 -92.32 -10.81
C GLY A 11 5.25 -92.98 -9.50
N PHE A 12 4.60 -94.15 -9.53
CA PHE A 12 5.19 -95.52 -9.44
C PHE A 12 6.00 -95.68 -8.14
N ASP A 13 5.88 -96.71 -7.31
CA ASP A 13 5.39 -98.08 -7.48
C ASP A 13 5.38 -98.78 -6.09
N SER A 14 4.97 -100.05 -6.09
CA SER A 14 5.37 -101.10 -5.12
C SER A 14 4.66 -101.15 -3.77
N GLU A 15 4.31 -102.30 -3.20
CA GLU A 15 4.16 -103.71 -3.60
C GLU A 15 3.92 -104.47 -2.27
N ASN A 16 3.41 -105.69 -2.39
CA ASN A 16 3.52 -106.78 -1.40
C ASN A 16 2.61 -106.68 -0.15
N ASP A 17 1.99 -107.75 0.35
CA ASP A 17 2.14 -109.16 0.01
C ASP A 17 0.92 -109.96 0.49
N ALA A 18 0.60 -110.97 -0.32
CA ALA A 18 0.20 -112.32 0.03
C ALA A 18 -0.46 -112.63 1.40
N SER A 19 -1.61 -113.31 1.34
CA SER A 19 -1.79 -114.73 1.76
C SER A 19 -3.26 -114.98 2.12
N SER A 20 -3.98 -115.78 1.33
CA SER A 20 -4.17 -117.22 1.55
C SER A 20 -5.04 -117.56 2.76
N ASN A 21 -6.26 -118.04 2.50
CA ASN A 21 -7.01 -119.04 3.25
C ASN A 21 -8.24 -119.38 2.38
N GLN A 22 -8.14 -120.22 1.34
CA GLN A 22 -8.03 -121.68 1.45
C GLN A 22 -8.84 -122.26 2.62
N SER A 23 -10.13 -122.41 2.34
CA SER A 23 -11.00 -123.43 2.89
C SER A 23 -10.49 -124.84 2.52
N ALA A 24 -9.84 -125.50 3.48
CA ALA A 24 -9.47 -126.92 3.50
C ALA A 24 -8.79 -127.13 4.87
N SER A 25 -9.06 -128.11 5.73
CA SER A 25 -9.81 -129.35 5.67
C SER A 25 -9.89 -129.82 7.14
N ILE A 26 -10.98 -130.49 7.55
CA ILE A 26 -10.83 -131.54 8.57
C ILE A 26 -11.37 -132.85 8.00
N PRO A 27 -10.59 -133.93 8.10
CA PRO A 27 -10.79 -135.15 7.35
C PRO A 27 -11.64 -136.14 8.15
N THR A 28 -12.73 -136.62 7.57
CA THR A 28 -13.32 -137.89 8.00
C THR A 28 -12.56 -139.03 7.31
N SER A 29 -11.33 -139.27 7.78
CA SER A 29 -10.58 -140.50 7.53
C SER A 29 -10.69 -141.37 8.77
N ASN A 30 -11.48 -142.44 8.67
CA ASN A 30 -11.13 -143.80 9.06
C ASN A 30 -12.43 -144.60 9.03
N GLY A 31 -12.51 -145.67 8.29
CA GLY A 31 -11.48 -146.70 8.28
C GLY A 31 -12.19 -147.96 8.73
N HIS A 32 -12.69 -148.65 7.71
CA HIS A 32 -13.15 -150.02 7.70
C HIS A 32 -12.41 -150.91 8.70
N VAL A 33 -13.13 -151.50 9.67
CA VAL A 33 -12.69 -152.72 10.35
C VAL A 33 -13.89 -153.65 10.50
N GLN A 34 -13.94 -154.62 9.60
CA GLN A 34 -14.66 -155.88 9.74
C GLN A 34 -14.19 -156.62 11.00
N HIS A 35 -15.12 -157.30 11.69
CA HIS A 35 -14.97 -158.69 12.15
C HIS A 35 -16.36 -159.13 12.62
N GLN A 36 -17.01 -160.05 11.89
CA GLN A 36 -17.16 -161.47 12.27
C GLN A 36 -17.69 -161.73 13.70
N PRO A 37 -18.67 -162.65 13.86
CA PRO A 37 -19.32 -162.89 15.15
C PRO A 37 -18.46 -163.73 16.09
N SER A 38 -18.86 -163.73 17.37
CA SER A 38 -18.53 -164.65 18.48
C SER A 38 -17.25 -164.39 19.31
N LYS A 39 -17.49 -164.08 20.61
CA LYS A 39 -16.87 -164.62 21.85
C LYS A 39 -17.03 -163.66 23.04
N LEU A 40 -18.25 -163.22 23.33
CA LEU A 40 -18.61 -162.56 24.60
C LEU A 40 -19.42 -163.49 25.54
N GLU A 41 -19.77 -164.69 25.07
CA GLU A 41 -20.56 -165.68 25.83
C GLU A 41 -19.70 -166.76 26.53
N SER A 42 -18.37 -166.65 26.49
CA SER A 42 -17.48 -167.64 27.12
C SER A 42 -16.35 -167.05 28.00
N LEU A 43 -16.43 -165.78 28.40
CA LEU A 43 -15.51 -165.21 29.41
C LEU A 43 -16.20 -165.10 30.78
N PRO A 44 -15.54 -165.53 31.87
CA PRO A 44 -16.08 -165.44 33.22
C PRO A 44 -16.36 -163.97 33.59
N LYS A 45 -17.46 -163.72 34.32
CA LYS A 45 -17.97 -162.37 34.69
C LYS A 45 -16.91 -161.43 35.28
N GLU A 46 -15.87 -161.98 35.90
CA GLU A 46 -14.77 -161.24 36.54
C GLU A 46 -13.92 -160.41 35.56
N ASP A 47 -13.64 -160.93 34.36
CA ASP A 47 -12.73 -160.27 33.41
C ASP A 47 -13.44 -159.19 32.58
N LEU A 48 -14.74 -159.33 32.33
CA LEU A 48 -15.56 -158.30 31.69
C LEU A 48 -15.69 -157.06 32.59
N ILE A 49 -15.78 -157.25 33.91
CA ILE A 49 -15.83 -156.16 34.90
C ILE A 49 -14.50 -155.40 34.95
N LYS A 50 -13.35 -156.09 34.85
CA LYS A 50 -12.03 -155.42 34.80
C LYS A 50 -11.86 -154.57 33.53
N LEU A 51 -12.31 -155.08 32.38
CA LEU A 51 -12.24 -154.32 31.12
C LEU A 51 -13.15 -153.09 31.14
N LEU A 52 -14.39 -153.22 31.65
CA LEU A 52 -15.31 -152.10 31.84
C LEU A 52 -14.76 -151.06 32.82
N LYS A 53 -14.11 -151.46 33.91
CA LYS A 53 -13.46 -150.53 34.85
C LYS A 53 -12.30 -149.78 34.18
N LYS A 54 -11.46 -150.46 33.40
CA LYS A 54 -10.35 -149.82 32.66
C LYS A 54 -10.86 -148.85 31.59
N GLN A 55 -11.89 -149.22 30.84
CA GLN A 55 -12.61 -148.35 29.89
C GLN A 55 -13.23 -147.13 30.61
N LEU A 56 -13.86 -147.33 31.77
CA LEU A 56 -14.46 -146.25 32.55
C LEU A 56 -13.42 -145.27 33.10
N ILE A 57 -12.25 -145.75 33.53
CA ILE A 57 -11.15 -144.89 33.99
C ILE A 57 -10.60 -144.08 32.81
N LEU A 58 -10.39 -144.71 31.64
CA LEU A 58 -9.94 -144.00 30.44
C LEU A 58 -10.94 -142.93 29.98
N VAL A 59 -12.24 -143.21 30.04
CA VAL A 59 -13.29 -142.22 29.71
C VAL A 59 -13.36 -141.09 30.73
N LYS A 60 -13.15 -141.38 32.03
CA LYS A 60 -13.08 -140.34 33.07
C LYS A 60 -11.86 -139.45 32.89
N GLU A 61 -10.71 -140.03 32.55
CA GLU A 61 -9.48 -139.28 32.28
C GLU A 61 -9.63 -138.44 31.01
N ALA A 62 -10.19 -138.99 29.94
CA ALA A 62 -10.49 -138.25 28.72
C ALA A 62 -11.48 -137.09 28.97
N ARG A 63 -12.51 -137.29 29.81
CA ARG A 63 -13.43 -136.22 30.22
C ARG A 63 -12.72 -135.14 31.02
N LYS A 64 -11.85 -135.51 31.95
CA LYS A 64 -11.07 -134.55 32.75
C LYS A 64 -10.17 -133.71 31.83
N GLN A 65 -9.46 -134.34 30.91
CA GLN A 65 -8.64 -133.65 29.91
C GLN A 65 -9.48 -132.76 28.98
N THR A 66 -10.67 -133.22 28.57
CA THR A 66 -11.57 -132.40 27.74
C THR A 66 -12.05 -131.16 28.50
N GLU A 67 -12.31 -131.27 29.80
CA GLU A 67 -12.76 -130.15 30.61
C GLU A 67 -11.62 -129.18 30.95
N GLU A 68 -10.41 -129.70 31.18
CA GLU A 68 -9.19 -128.89 31.30
C GLU A 68 -8.90 -128.13 29.98
N PHE A 69 -9.02 -128.79 28.82
CA PHE A 69 -8.86 -128.11 27.54
C PHE A 69 -9.96 -127.08 27.27
N LYS A 70 -11.20 -127.32 27.70
CA LYS A 70 -12.26 -126.30 27.60
C LYS A 70 -11.99 -125.10 28.48
N GLN A 71 -11.49 -125.30 29.70
CA GLN A 71 -11.13 -124.19 30.59
C GLN A 71 -9.95 -123.40 30.02
N GLN A 72 -8.92 -124.09 29.49
CA GLN A 72 -7.80 -123.43 28.83
C GLN A 72 -8.23 -122.69 27.56
N LEU A 73 -9.16 -123.24 26.77
CA LEU A 73 -9.73 -122.59 25.60
C LEU A 73 -10.52 -121.34 26.00
N ALA A 74 -11.40 -121.43 27.00
CA ALA A 74 -12.17 -120.29 27.49
C ALA A 74 -11.28 -119.19 28.08
N GLU A 75 -10.19 -119.57 28.76
CA GLU A 75 -9.22 -118.62 29.29
C GLU A 75 -8.39 -117.97 28.17
N ALA A 76 -8.00 -118.74 27.15
CA ALA A 76 -7.32 -118.24 25.96
C ALA A 76 -8.22 -117.29 25.15
N GLU A 77 -9.49 -117.62 24.94
CA GLU A 77 -10.49 -116.75 24.30
C GLU A 77 -10.69 -115.44 25.08
N LYS A 78 -10.73 -115.51 26.41
CA LYS A 78 -10.83 -114.32 27.27
C LYS A 78 -9.57 -113.45 27.22
N LYS A 79 -8.39 -114.06 27.06
CA LYS A 79 -7.13 -113.31 26.86
C LYS A 79 -7.08 -112.70 25.47
N CYS A 80 -7.51 -113.43 24.43
CA CYS A 80 -7.55 -112.96 23.06
C CYS A 80 -8.49 -111.74 22.90
N THR A 81 -9.71 -111.82 23.44
CA THR A 81 -10.68 -110.70 23.42
C THR A 81 -10.19 -109.46 24.16
N LYS A 82 -9.47 -109.62 25.28
CA LYS A 82 -8.86 -108.48 26.00
C LYS A 82 -7.70 -107.86 25.24
N VAL A 83 -6.86 -108.66 24.58
CA VAL A 83 -5.77 -108.16 23.74
C VAL A 83 -6.35 -107.45 22.51
N GLU A 84 -7.39 -107.99 21.89
CA GLU A 84 -8.09 -107.33 20.78
C GLU A 84 -8.75 -106.02 21.20
N GLN A 85 -9.40 -105.97 22.37
CA GLN A 85 -10.00 -104.75 22.89
C GLN A 85 -8.92 -103.72 23.24
N GLY A 86 -7.84 -104.12 23.92
CA GLY A 86 -6.72 -103.23 24.23
C GLY A 86 -5.99 -102.71 22.98
N ALA A 87 -5.87 -103.53 21.92
CA ALA A 87 -5.31 -103.10 20.65
C ALA A 87 -6.23 -102.11 19.91
N LYS A 88 -7.56 -102.29 19.99
CA LYS A 88 -8.54 -101.32 19.46
C LYS A 88 -8.52 -100.02 20.25
N ASP A 89 -8.53 -100.09 21.57
CA ASP A 89 -8.53 -98.93 22.47
C ASP A 89 -7.23 -98.12 22.30
N TYR A 90 -6.06 -98.78 22.22
CA TYR A 90 -4.78 -98.12 21.94
C TYR A 90 -4.75 -97.45 20.56
N LYS A 91 -5.29 -98.11 19.53
CA LYS A 91 -5.40 -97.52 18.19
C LYS A 91 -6.34 -96.32 18.18
N THR A 92 -7.46 -96.38 18.88
CA THR A 92 -8.39 -95.26 19.04
C THR A 92 -7.74 -94.12 19.82
N GLU A 93 -7.02 -94.40 20.90
CA GLU A 93 -6.32 -93.39 21.70
C GLU A 93 -5.20 -92.69 20.91
N MET A 94 -4.40 -93.45 20.15
CA MET A 94 -3.39 -92.91 19.23
C MET A 94 -4.01 -92.00 18.17
N ILE A 95 -5.09 -92.45 17.50
CA ILE A 95 -5.80 -91.63 16.50
C ILE A 95 -6.39 -90.37 17.14
N THR A 96 -6.90 -90.45 18.38
CA THR A 96 -7.43 -89.27 19.07
C THR A 96 -6.34 -88.28 19.46
N LEU A 97 -5.14 -88.75 19.85
CA LEU A 97 -3.98 -87.89 20.12
C LEU A 97 -3.51 -87.20 18.84
N GLU A 98 -3.35 -87.94 17.74
CA GLU A 98 -2.98 -87.39 16.44
C GLU A 98 -4.02 -86.38 15.95
N LEU A 99 -5.32 -86.70 16.03
CA LEU A 99 -6.40 -85.76 15.71
C LEU A 99 -6.38 -84.52 16.60
N ASN A 100 -6.02 -84.66 17.87
CA ASN A 100 -5.91 -83.53 18.79
C ASN A 100 -4.70 -82.65 18.45
N ASP A 101 -3.56 -83.24 18.08
CA ASP A 101 -2.37 -82.52 17.62
C ASP A 101 -2.62 -81.81 16.29
N TYR A 102 -3.30 -82.47 15.33
CA TYR A 102 -3.75 -81.84 14.09
C TYR A 102 -4.76 -80.72 14.36
N LYS A 103 -5.66 -80.89 15.33
CA LYS A 103 -6.62 -79.86 15.73
C LYS A 103 -5.92 -78.65 16.35
N ASN A 104 -4.94 -78.88 17.22
CA ASN A 104 -4.13 -77.84 17.84
C ASN A 104 -3.27 -77.10 16.81
N SER A 105 -2.64 -77.83 15.88
CA SER A 105 -1.89 -77.27 14.76
C SER A 105 -2.79 -76.43 13.83
N CYS A 106 -3.99 -76.93 13.49
CA CYS A 106 -4.99 -76.16 12.75
C CYS A 106 -5.45 -74.90 13.50
N ALA A 107 -5.59 -74.96 14.82
CA ALA A 107 -5.98 -73.81 15.64
C ALA A 107 -4.87 -72.76 15.68
N GLU A 108 -3.61 -73.19 15.82
CA GLU A 108 -2.45 -72.29 15.80
C GLU A 108 -2.26 -71.66 14.41
N LEU A 109 -2.37 -72.43 13.33
CA LEU A 109 -2.35 -71.90 11.95
C LEU A 109 -3.48 -70.90 11.70
N LYS A 110 -4.69 -71.16 12.20
CA LYS A 110 -5.80 -70.20 12.12
C LYS A 110 -5.50 -68.92 12.88
N LYS A 111 -4.93 -69.02 14.07
CA LYS A 111 -4.53 -67.86 14.88
C LYS A 111 -3.43 -67.05 14.18
N GLN A 112 -2.43 -67.71 13.61
CA GLN A 112 -1.37 -67.06 12.83
C GLN A 112 -1.94 -66.38 11.58
N LEU A 113 -2.86 -67.03 10.87
CA LEU A 113 -3.54 -66.45 9.71
C LEU A 113 -4.33 -65.20 10.09
N GLU A 114 -5.04 -65.22 11.23
CA GLU A 114 -5.80 -64.06 11.69
C GLU A 114 -4.89 -62.90 12.08
N ASN A 115 -3.81 -63.16 12.82
CA ASN A 115 -2.81 -62.15 13.15
C ASN A 115 -2.16 -61.54 11.88
N GLN A 116 -1.89 -62.36 10.86
CA GLN A 116 -1.35 -61.87 9.59
C GLN A 116 -2.37 -61.00 8.84
N LYS A 117 -3.65 -61.38 8.84
CA LYS A 117 -4.72 -60.57 8.25
C LYS A 117 -4.88 -59.23 8.97
N GLU A 118 -4.83 -59.22 10.30
CA GLU A 118 -4.89 -57.99 11.09
C GLU A 118 -3.69 -57.08 10.77
N SER A 119 -2.46 -57.62 10.78
CA SER A 119 -1.27 -56.86 10.40
C SER A 119 -1.31 -56.36 8.96
N GLN A 120 -1.91 -57.12 8.03
CA GLN A 120 -2.08 -56.69 6.65
C GLN A 120 -3.10 -55.55 6.55
N ARG A 121 -4.20 -55.63 7.29
CA ARG A 121 -5.20 -54.57 7.37
C ARG A 121 -4.62 -53.27 7.91
N GLU A 122 -3.80 -53.34 8.96
CA GLU A 122 -3.10 -52.16 9.51
C GLU A 122 -2.15 -51.53 8.48
N LYS A 123 -1.41 -52.35 7.73
CA LYS A 123 -0.53 -51.87 6.65
C LYS A 123 -1.30 -51.24 5.50
N ASP A 124 -2.44 -51.81 5.12
CA ASP A 124 -3.30 -51.28 4.07
C ASP A 124 -3.94 -49.93 4.48
N GLU A 125 -4.33 -49.79 5.75
CA GLU A 125 -4.83 -48.53 6.31
C GLU A 125 -3.73 -47.46 6.32
N LEU A 126 -2.53 -47.80 6.78
CA LEU A 126 -1.38 -46.90 6.74
C LEU A 126 -1.00 -46.50 5.30
N LEU A 127 -1.05 -47.43 4.34
CA LEU A 127 -0.85 -47.16 2.91
C LEU A 127 -1.90 -46.19 2.39
N GLY A 128 -3.17 -46.36 2.78
CA GLY A 128 -4.25 -45.45 2.43
C GLY A 128 -4.01 -44.03 2.96
N ASP A 129 -3.58 -43.89 4.21
CA ASP A 129 -3.29 -42.60 4.82
C ASP A 129 -2.05 -41.93 4.21
N LEU A 130 -0.99 -42.69 3.94
CA LEU A 130 0.19 -42.20 3.22
C LEU A 130 -0.16 -41.74 1.80
N THR A 131 -1.05 -42.46 1.11
CA THR A 131 -1.51 -42.08 -0.24
C THR A 131 -2.26 -40.75 -0.20
N LYS A 132 -3.23 -40.59 0.70
CA LYS A 132 -3.96 -39.32 0.90
C LYS A 132 -3.03 -38.17 1.26
N ARG A 133 -2.03 -38.42 2.12
CA ARG A 133 -1.01 -37.42 2.49
C ARG A 133 -0.19 -36.99 1.27
N ASN A 134 0.20 -37.95 0.42
CA ASN A 134 0.98 -37.67 -0.78
C ASN A 134 0.17 -36.87 -1.81
N ASP A 135 -1.11 -37.22 -2.01
CA ASP A 135 -2.02 -36.47 -2.87
C ASP A 135 -2.21 -35.03 -2.38
N ALA A 136 -2.38 -34.83 -1.06
CA ALA A 136 -2.47 -33.49 -0.47
C ALA A 136 -1.18 -32.67 -0.69
N LEU A 137 -0.01 -33.28 -0.51
CA LEU A 137 1.29 -32.61 -0.75
C LEU A 137 1.50 -32.28 -2.24
N MET A 138 0.99 -33.11 -3.16
CA MET A 138 1.04 -32.85 -4.59
C MET A 138 0.19 -31.62 -4.98
N VAL A 139 -0.99 -31.47 -4.36
CA VAL A 139 -1.83 -30.27 -4.56
C VAL A 139 -1.15 -29.03 -3.99
N GLU A 140 -0.66 -29.08 -2.75
CA GLU A 140 0.05 -27.96 -2.12
C GLU A 140 1.28 -27.53 -2.93
N LYS A 141 2.05 -28.50 -3.45
CA LYS A 141 3.18 -28.22 -4.33
C LYS A 141 2.76 -27.49 -5.61
N ALA A 142 1.66 -27.91 -6.24
CA ALA A 142 1.15 -27.27 -7.46
C ALA A 142 0.68 -25.83 -7.19
N GLU A 143 0.02 -25.59 -6.06
CA GLU A 143 -0.41 -24.26 -5.63
C GLU A 143 0.80 -23.34 -5.37
N LEU A 144 1.82 -23.83 -4.66
CA LEU A 144 3.07 -23.10 -4.42
C LEU A 144 3.82 -22.80 -5.73
N GLU A 145 3.85 -23.73 -6.68
CA GLU A 145 4.45 -23.51 -8.00
C GLU A 145 3.70 -22.44 -8.80
N SER A 146 2.36 -22.41 -8.72
CA SER A 146 1.54 -21.37 -9.35
C SER A 146 1.79 -20.00 -8.71
N ALA A 147 1.77 -19.91 -7.38
CA ALA A 147 2.04 -18.67 -6.65
C ALA A 147 3.46 -18.14 -6.92
N LEU A 148 4.45 -19.02 -7.02
CA LEU A 148 5.83 -18.65 -7.39
C LEU A 148 5.90 -18.09 -8.81
N LYS A 149 5.14 -18.67 -9.75
CA LYS A 149 5.08 -18.18 -11.14
C LYS A 149 4.43 -16.81 -11.22
N GLU A 150 3.34 -16.58 -10.50
CA GLU A 150 2.68 -15.27 -10.41
C GLU A 150 3.61 -14.22 -9.79
N SER A 151 4.26 -14.53 -8.68
CA SER A 151 5.23 -13.62 -8.04
C SER A 151 6.41 -13.29 -8.98
N LYS A 152 6.93 -14.25 -9.74
CA LYS A 152 7.97 -13.99 -10.76
C LYS A 152 7.48 -13.06 -11.87
N ASN A 153 6.25 -13.25 -12.35
CA ASN A 153 5.66 -12.37 -13.37
C ASN A 153 5.45 -10.95 -12.84
N GLU A 154 5.07 -10.82 -11.57
CA GLU A 154 4.91 -9.51 -10.94
C GLU A 154 6.26 -8.81 -10.76
N ILE A 155 7.30 -9.53 -10.36
CA ILE A 155 8.66 -8.98 -10.26
C ILE A 155 9.15 -8.48 -11.64
N THR A 156 8.92 -9.22 -12.72
CA THR A 156 9.34 -8.78 -14.07
C THR A 156 8.53 -7.58 -14.55
N ARG A 157 7.24 -7.51 -14.23
CA ARG A 157 6.38 -6.34 -14.49
C ARG A 157 6.90 -5.11 -13.75
N LEU A 158 7.12 -5.21 -12.45
CA LEU A 158 7.65 -4.13 -11.62
C LEU A 158 9.05 -3.69 -12.06
N GLN A 159 9.91 -4.62 -12.49
CA GLN A 159 11.22 -4.27 -13.07
C GLN A 159 11.11 -3.48 -14.37
N LYS A 160 10.13 -3.81 -15.22
CA LYS A 160 9.87 -3.06 -16.45
C LYS A 160 9.36 -1.65 -16.13
N GLU A 161 8.36 -1.54 -15.26
CA GLU A 161 7.81 -0.25 -14.80
C GLU A 161 8.88 0.63 -14.15
N PHE A 162 9.75 0.05 -13.32
CA PHE A 162 10.88 0.75 -12.71
C PHE A 162 11.84 1.32 -13.75
N ASN A 163 12.18 0.54 -14.79
CA ASN A 163 13.07 1.00 -15.85
C ASN A 163 12.43 2.11 -16.69
N GLU A 164 11.13 2.01 -16.99
CA GLU A 164 10.36 3.05 -17.68
C GLU A 164 10.29 4.36 -16.88
N GLN A 165 10.02 4.26 -15.57
CA GLN A 165 10.05 5.43 -14.68
C GLN A 165 11.45 6.05 -14.60
N LYS A 166 12.51 5.23 -14.56
CA LYS A 166 13.88 5.72 -14.57
C LYS A 166 14.23 6.47 -15.87
N THR A 167 13.76 6.01 -17.02
CA THR A 167 13.94 6.73 -18.29
C THR A 167 13.18 8.05 -18.29
N LEU A 168 11.94 8.06 -17.80
CA LEU A 168 11.12 9.28 -17.73
C LEU A 168 11.72 10.33 -16.79
N ILE A 169 12.24 9.91 -15.62
CA ILE A 169 12.95 10.80 -14.69
C ILE A 169 14.18 11.43 -15.36
N ASN A 170 14.94 10.65 -16.14
CA ASN A 170 16.11 11.17 -16.85
C ASN A 170 15.74 12.17 -17.94
N GLU A 171 14.65 11.94 -18.67
CA GLU A 171 14.13 12.86 -19.68
C GLU A 171 13.64 14.16 -19.05
N ASN A 172 12.79 14.07 -18.02
CA ASN A 172 12.30 15.23 -17.27
C ASN A 172 13.45 16.03 -16.63
N SER A 173 14.49 15.35 -16.14
CA SER A 173 15.69 16.02 -15.59
C SER A 173 16.44 16.81 -16.66
N LYS A 174 16.58 16.27 -17.87
CA LYS A 174 17.20 17.00 -19.01
C LYS A 174 16.35 18.18 -19.45
N GLU A 175 15.04 18.02 -19.52
CA GLU A 175 14.12 19.10 -19.85
C GLU A 175 14.16 20.23 -18.81
N ALA A 176 14.13 19.87 -17.52
CA ALA A 176 14.25 20.83 -16.42
C ALA A 176 15.58 21.61 -16.48
N GLN A 177 16.70 20.94 -16.80
CA GLN A 177 17.99 21.59 -17.01
C GLN A 177 17.96 22.56 -18.19
N SER A 178 17.37 22.17 -19.32
CA SER A 178 17.21 23.01 -20.51
C SER A 178 16.38 24.27 -20.21
N LEU A 179 15.21 24.10 -19.56
CA LEU A 179 14.33 25.21 -19.16
C LEU A 179 15.01 26.13 -18.15
N THR A 180 15.79 25.58 -17.21
CA THR A 180 16.56 26.38 -16.25
C THR A 180 17.59 27.25 -16.97
N LEU A 181 18.30 26.69 -17.96
CA LEU A 181 19.31 27.43 -18.72
C LEU A 181 18.66 28.52 -19.59
N GLN A 182 17.51 28.23 -20.21
CA GLN A 182 16.73 29.22 -20.93
C GLN A 182 16.21 30.35 -20.01
N SER A 183 15.72 30.01 -18.81
CA SER A 183 15.28 30.99 -17.82
C SER A 183 16.42 31.89 -17.36
N GLN A 184 17.61 31.32 -17.11
CA GLN A 184 18.81 32.09 -16.78
C GLN A 184 19.23 33.03 -17.91
N GLN A 185 19.16 32.57 -19.16
CA GLN A 185 19.46 33.41 -20.32
C GLN A 185 18.49 34.58 -20.44
N ILE A 186 17.18 34.33 -20.38
CA ILE A 186 16.15 35.39 -20.44
C ILE A 186 16.36 36.38 -19.29
N LYS A 187 16.66 35.90 -18.09
CA LYS A 187 16.95 36.76 -16.94
C LYS A 187 18.15 37.67 -17.19
N ALA A 188 19.25 37.14 -17.74
CA ALA A 188 20.43 37.92 -18.08
C ALA A 188 20.13 38.97 -19.17
N GLU A 189 19.34 38.62 -20.18
CA GLU A 189 18.89 39.54 -21.23
C GLU A 189 18.03 40.68 -20.64
N CYS A 190 17.09 40.36 -19.75
CA CYS A 190 16.29 41.36 -19.04
C CYS A 190 17.14 42.28 -18.15
N GLU A 191 18.11 41.72 -17.41
CA GLU A 191 19.03 42.52 -16.57
C GLU A 191 19.85 43.50 -17.42
N LEU A 192 20.32 43.07 -18.58
CA LEU A 192 21.08 43.89 -19.53
C LEU A 192 20.21 45.01 -20.11
N GLU A 193 18.95 44.72 -20.45
CA GLU A 193 18.03 45.73 -20.96
C GLU A 193 17.62 46.75 -19.88
N ILE A 194 17.38 46.29 -18.64
CA ILE A 194 17.17 47.17 -17.49
C ILE A 194 18.38 48.10 -17.29
N ALA A 195 19.60 47.59 -17.42
CA ALA A 195 20.81 48.39 -17.30
C ALA A 195 20.91 49.47 -18.40
N LYS A 196 20.56 49.13 -19.66
CA LYS A 196 20.50 50.11 -20.76
C LYS A 196 19.46 51.19 -20.52
N LEU A 197 18.24 50.81 -20.15
CA LEU A 197 17.14 51.76 -19.88
C LEU A 197 17.49 52.69 -18.72
N LYS A 198 18.08 52.15 -17.64
CA LYS A 198 18.60 52.97 -16.54
C LYS A 198 19.67 53.95 -17.01
N GLY A 199 20.57 53.53 -17.90
CA GLY A 199 21.57 54.39 -18.51
C GLY A 199 20.97 55.52 -19.36
N GLN A 200 19.97 55.22 -20.18
CA GLN A 200 19.25 56.22 -20.98
C GLN A 200 18.48 57.20 -20.09
N LEU A 201 17.77 56.71 -19.07
CA LEU A 201 17.05 57.55 -18.12
C LEU A 201 17.99 58.53 -17.42
N LYS A 202 19.18 58.07 -17.01
CA LYS A 202 20.21 58.94 -16.42
C LYS A 202 20.63 60.04 -17.40
N ARG A 203 20.92 59.69 -18.66
CA ARG A 203 21.28 60.69 -19.69
C ARG A 203 20.18 61.74 -19.89
N PHE A 204 18.92 61.33 -20.01
CA PHE A 204 17.81 62.27 -20.14
C PHE A 204 17.62 63.14 -18.89
N THR A 205 17.88 62.59 -17.70
CA THR A 205 17.84 63.35 -16.46
C THR A 205 18.94 64.41 -16.42
N ASP A 206 20.17 64.04 -16.82
CA ASP A 206 21.32 64.94 -16.88
C ASP A 206 21.08 66.05 -17.93
N GLU A 207 20.59 65.69 -19.12
CA GLU A 207 20.24 66.65 -20.19
C GLU A 207 19.11 67.61 -19.77
N SER A 208 18.07 67.08 -19.13
CA SER A 208 16.99 67.89 -18.57
C SER A 208 17.51 68.87 -17.51
N ALA A 209 18.43 68.44 -16.64
CA ALA A 209 19.05 69.31 -15.65
C ALA A 209 19.89 70.42 -16.29
N GLU A 210 20.65 70.13 -17.36
CA GLU A 210 21.39 71.13 -18.13
C GLU A 210 20.45 72.13 -18.81
N GLN A 211 19.37 71.67 -19.43
CA GLN A 211 18.35 72.54 -20.02
C GLN A 211 17.69 73.44 -18.96
N HIS A 212 17.36 72.89 -17.79
CA HIS A 212 16.82 73.68 -16.68
C HIS A 212 17.80 74.76 -16.21
N LYS A 213 19.09 74.45 -16.12
CA LYS A 213 20.13 75.43 -15.79
C LYS A 213 20.22 76.53 -16.85
N TYR A 214 20.23 76.17 -18.12
CA TYR A 214 20.26 77.13 -19.24
C TYR A 214 19.03 78.05 -19.23
N VAL A 215 17.83 77.48 -19.04
CA VAL A 215 16.58 78.26 -18.92
C VAL A 215 16.63 79.20 -17.71
N ALA A 216 17.15 78.75 -16.57
CA ALA A 216 17.31 79.59 -15.39
C ALA A 216 18.25 80.78 -15.66
N GLU A 217 19.38 80.55 -16.33
CA GLU A 217 20.33 81.60 -16.74
C GLU A 217 19.67 82.62 -17.67
N LYS A 218 18.98 82.17 -18.73
CA LYS A 218 18.24 83.06 -19.63
C LYS A 218 17.11 83.81 -18.95
N THR A 219 16.44 83.19 -17.98
CA THR A 219 15.41 83.86 -17.17
C THR A 219 16.00 85.00 -16.33
N VAL A 220 17.20 84.83 -15.78
CA VAL A 220 17.92 85.90 -15.06
C VAL A 220 18.33 87.02 -16.01
N GLU A 221 18.83 86.69 -17.20
CA GLU A 221 19.19 87.67 -18.24
C GLU A 221 17.98 88.50 -18.69
N ILE A 222 16.84 87.86 -18.97
CA ILE A 222 15.57 88.52 -19.28
C ILE A 222 15.16 89.47 -18.15
N ARG A 223 15.29 89.05 -16.88
CA ARG A 223 14.99 89.92 -15.74
C ARG A 223 15.88 91.15 -15.67
N LYS A 224 17.19 91.02 -15.96
CA LYS A 224 18.12 92.15 -16.01
C LYS A 224 17.74 93.13 -17.12
N LEU A 225 17.55 92.63 -18.34
CA LEU A 225 17.15 93.45 -19.50
C LEU A 225 15.81 94.16 -19.26
N LYS A 226 14.83 93.48 -18.65
CA LYS A 226 13.57 94.12 -18.25
C LYS A 226 13.80 95.28 -17.28
N SER A 227 14.65 95.10 -16.26
CA SER A 227 14.97 96.20 -15.34
C SER A 227 15.67 97.36 -16.04
N GLU A 228 16.54 97.08 -17.02
CA GLU A 228 17.23 98.09 -17.80
C GLU A 228 16.26 98.88 -18.68
N ILE A 229 15.34 98.18 -19.37
CA ILE A 229 14.23 98.80 -20.11
C ILE A 229 13.42 99.71 -19.19
N ASP A 230 13.05 99.24 -17.99
CA ASP A 230 12.29 100.05 -17.03
C ASP A 230 13.08 101.30 -16.61
N THR A 231 14.39 101.20 -16.42
CA THR A 231 15.23 102.38 -16.09
C THR A 231 15.37 103.36 -17.26
N LEU A 232 15.52 102.85 -18.48
CA LEU A 232 15.61 103.67 -19.69
C LEU A 232 14.27 104.34 -19.98
N GLN A 233 13.15 103.65 -19.77
CA GLN A 233 11.82 104.21 -19.89
C GLN A 233 11.62 105.37 -18.91
N ARG A 234 12.00 105.20 -17.64
CA ARG A 234 11.95 106.31 -16.65
C ARG A 234 12.77 107.51 -17.09
N ARG A 235 14.01 107.29 -17.57
CA ARG A 235 14.86 108.37 -18.09
C ARG A 235 14.27 109.05 -19.33
N PHE A 236 13.64 108.29 -20.21
CA PHE A 236 12.95 108.82 -21.37
C PHE A 236 11.75 109.67 -20.97
N ASP A 237 10.95 109.22 -20.01
CA ASP A 237 9.83 109.97 -19.46
C ASP A 237 10.31 111.27 -18.78
N ASP A 238 11.40 111.22 -18.00
CA ASP A 238 12.05 112.40 -17.41
C ASP A 238 12.51 113.38 -18.50
N LEU A 239 13.19 112.89 -19.55
CA LEU A 239 13.62 113.71 -20.69
C LEU A 239 12.45 114.27 -21.49
N GLN A 240 11.34 113.54 -21.61
CA GLN A 240 10.12 114.04 -22.24
C GLN A 240 9.53 115.19 -21.43
N ILE A 241 9.49 115.08 -20.10
CA ILE A 241 9.07 116.15 -19.20
C ILE A 241 10.01 117.35 -19.37
N GLU A 242 11.33 117.14 -19.31
CA GLU A 242 12.32 118.20 -19.52
C GLU A 242 12.15 118.87 -20.89
N HIS A 243 11.99 118.09 -21.96
CA HIS A 243 11.76 118.60 -23.31
C HIS A 243 10.43 119.36 -23.41
N ALA A 244 9.36 118.90 -22.77
CA ALA A 244 8.09 119.64 -22.72
C ALA A 244 8.28 121.00 -22.03
N THR A 245 8.97 121.04 -20.88
CA THR A 245 9.29 122.31 -20.20
C THR A 245 10.24 123.19 -21.01
N PHE A 246 11.18 122.61 -21.75
CA PHE A 246 12.08 123.35 -22.62
C PHE A 246 11.33 123.88 -23.83
N LYS A 247 10.45 123.09 -24.44
CA LYS A 247 9.58 123.50 -25.54
C LYS A 247 8.67 124.65 -25.12
N GLU A 248 8.07 124.59 -23.94
CA GLU A 248 7.28 125.71 -23.40
C GLU A 248 8.14 126.96 -23.21
N ARG A 249 9.36 126.81 -22.67
CA ARG A 249 10.36 127.91 -22.57
C ARG A 249 10.81 128.43 -23.94
N ALA A 250 10.99 127.55 -24.92
CA ALA A 250 11.41 127.89 -26.27
C ALA A 250 10.27 128.52 -27.06
N GLU A 251 9.01 128.10 -26.87
CA GLU A 251 7.81 128.74 -27.43
C GLU A 251 7.58 130.12 -26.81
N TYR A 252 7.93 130.31 -25.54
CA TYR A 252 7.99 131.63 -24.91
C TYR A 252 9.06 132.51 -25.57
N VAL A 253 10.26 131.99 -25.82
CA VAL A 253 11.35 132.69 -26.53
C VAL A 253 11.07 132.87 -28.02
N LEU A 254 10.37 131.94 -28.67
CA LEU A 254 9.99 132.00 -30.08
C LEU A 254 8.82 132.93 -30.31
N LYS A 255 7.84 133.06 -29.40
CA LYS A 255 6.91 134.21 -29.41
C LYS A 255 7.64 135.56 -29.39
N GLN A 256 8.87 135.58 -28.85
CA GLN A 256 9.75 136.75 -28.85
C GLN A 256 10.65 136.86 -30.10
N LYS A 257 10.77 135.80 -30.91
CA LYS A 257 11.62 135.71 -32.10
C LYS A 257 10.86 135.53 -33.43
N THR A 258 9.55 135.27 -33.40
CA THR A 258 8.65 135.15 -34.57
C THR A 258 8.29 136.50 -35.21
N ILE A 259 9.09 137.55 -34.96
CA ILE A 259 9.10 138.75 -35.82
C ILE A 259 10.04 138.54 -37.01
N ASP A 260 11.02 137.63 -36.96
CA ASP A 260 12.04 137.54 -38.01
C ASP A 260 12.16 136.15 -38.64
N ARG A 261 11.56 136.06 -39.84
CA ARG A 261 12.03 135.32 -41.03
C ARG A 261 11.72 133.82 -41.16
N THR A 262 10.66 133.59 -41.94
CA THR A 262 10.57 132.71 -43.15
C THR A 262 11.79 132.91 -44.09
N GLU A 263 12.27 132.02 -44.97
CA GLU A 263 11.73 130.87 -45.70
C GLU A 263 12.85 130.19 -46.53
N SER A 264 12.50 129.06 -47.18
CA SER A 264 13.11 128.42 -48.38
C SER A 264 14.28 127.45 -48.14
N ALA A 265 14.21 126.13 -48.38
CA ALA A 265 13.64 125.27 -49.45
C ALA A 265 14.47 125.17 -50.74
N GLN A 266 14.48 123.94 -51.31
CA GLN A 266 14.98 123.47 -52.63
C GLN A 266 16.48 123.10 -52.77
N SER A 267 16.91 122.09 -53.56
CA SER A 267 16.25 121.04 -54.35
C SER A 267 17.30 120.05 -54.91
N THR A 268 16.91 118.77 -55.04
CA THR A 268 17.17 117.82 -56.15
C THR A 268 18.56 117.69 -56.81
N LEU A 269 19.17 116.50 -56.63
CA LEU A 269 20.22 115.93 -57.49
C LEU A 269 20.05 114.38 -57.56
N SER A 270 18.90 113.90 -58.08
CA SER A 270 18.41 112.51 -57.86
C SER A 270 18.84 111.43 -58.87
N GLY A 271 19.13 111.78 -60.13
CA GLY A 271 19.14 110.75 -61.21
C GLY A 271 20.34 109.81 -61.30
N LYS A 272 21.49 110.14 -60.69
CA LYS A 272 22.71 109.29 -60.76
C LYS A 272 22.86 108.37 -59.54
N HIS A 273 22.34 108.81 -58.39
CA HIS A 273 22.28 108.00 -57.18
C HIS A 273 21.25 106.88 -57.31
N GLU A 274 20.11 107.14 -57.98
CA GLU A 274 19.05 106.16 -58.23
C GLU A 274 19.54 104.93 -59.01
N ILE A 275 20.43 105.09 -60.00
CA ILE A 275 20.96 103.96 -60.77
C ILE A 275 21.92 103.11 -59.92
N ASP A 276 22.79 103.74 -59.12
CA ASP A 276 23.69 103.03 -58.21
C ASP A 276 22.92 102.35 -57.05
N GLU A 277 21.84 102.96 -56.57
CA GLU A 277 20.91 102.35 -55.62
C GLU A 277 20.15 101.17 -56.23
N LEU A 278 19.75 101.25 -57.49
CA LEU A 278 19.12 100.14 -58.24
C LEU A 278 20.10 98.97 -58.44
N ILE A 279 21.37 99.24 -58.72
CA ILE A 279 22.40 98.20 -58.83
C ILE A 279 22.64 97.54 -57.47
N LYS A 280 22.75 98.32 -56.39
CA LYS A 280 22.87 97.78 -55.03
C LYS A 280 21.65 96.96 -54.63
N THR A 281 20.44 97.39 -54.97
CA THR A 281 19.22 96.61 -54.69
C THR A 281 19.12 95.34 -55.54
N LEU A 282 19.65 95.33 -56.77
CA LEU A 282 19.75 94.10 -57.56
C LEU A 282 20.79 93.13 -56.97
N GLN A 283 21.92 93.63 -56.49
CA GLN A 283 22.94 92.82 -55.82
C GLN A 283 22.40 92.17 -54.54
N THR A 284 21.75 92.94 -53.67
CA THR A 284 21.15 92.39 -52.42
C THR A 284 20.01 91.41 -52.72
N ARG A 285 19.23 91.65 -53.78
CA ARG A 285 18.21 90.69 -54.23
C ARG A 285 18.83 89.40 -54.77
N ASN A 286 19.91 89.47 -55.53
CA ASN A 286 20.61 88.28 -56.03
C ASN A 286 21.25 87.47 -54.89
N GLU A 287 21.86 88.14 -53.91
CA GLU A 287 22.34 87.49 -52.69
C GLU A 287 21.19 86.81 -51.93
N LYS A 288 20.04 87.48 -51.83
CA LYS A 288 18.87 86.89 -51.18
C LYS A 288 18.32 85.68 -51.94
N ILE A 289 18.29 85.73 -53.27
CA ILE A 289 17.90 84.60 -54.12
C ILE A 289 18.88 83.43 -53.94
N SER A 290 20.19 83.70 -53.86
CA SER A 290 21.19 82.67 -53.59
C SER A 290 20.98 82.00 -52.23
N GLN A 291 20.73 82.78 -51.17
CA GLN A 291 20.42 82.25 -49.84
C GLN A 291 19.12 81.45 -49.81
N LEU A 292 18.10 81.88 -50.57
CA LEU A 292 16.84 81.13 -50.68
C LEU A 292 17.04 79.82 -51.43
N ASN A 293 17.84 79.80 -52.49
CA ASN A 293 18.15 78.57 -53.24
C ASN A 293 18.93 77.58 -52.37
N GLU A 294 19.91 78.04 -51.59
CA GLU A 294 20.65 77.21 -50.64
C GLU A 294 19.70 76.64 -49.57
N ARG A 295 18.80 77.44 -49.04
CA ARG A 295 17.78 76.98 -48.08
C ARG A 295 16.79 75.98 -48.72
N CYS A 296 16.39 76.18 -49.97
CA CYS A 296 15.54 75.21 -50.67
C CYS A 296 16.26 73.88 -50.86
N SER A 297 17.54 73.89 -51.24
CA SER A 297 18.36 72.68 -51.35
C SER A 297 18.46 71.93 -50.03
N LEU A 298 18.72 72.62 -48.92
CA LEU A 298 18.77 72.00 -47.59
C LEU A 298 17.42 71.40 -47.17
N LEU A 299 16.31 72.10 -47.47
CA LEU A 299 14.97 71.58 -47.20
C LEU A 299 14.63 70.36 -48.07
N GLU A 300 15.13 70.30 -49.30
CA GLU A 300 14.97 69.12 -50.17
C GLU A 300 15.75 67.92 -49.60
N ASP A 301 16.99 68.11 -49.15
CA ASP A 301 17.80 67.07 -48.51
C ASP A 301 17.17 66.57 -47.20
N GLU A 302 16.67 67.48 -46.35
CA GLU A 302 15.94 67.13 -45.12
C GLU A 302 14.66 66.34 -45.42
N LEU A 303 13.95 66.71 -46.49
CA LEU A 303 12.71 66.08 -46.88
C LEU A 303 12.93 64.69 -47.49
N ASP A 304 14.05 64.47 -48.19
CA ASP A 304 14.44 63.14 -48.67
C ASP A 304 14.97 62.24 -47.54
N SER A 305 15.76 62.79 -46.61
CA SER A 305 16.18 62.07 -45.40
C SER A 305 14.98 61.63 -44.55
N THR A 306 14.01 62.51 -44.32
CA THR A 306 12.80 62.15 -43.55
C THR A 306 11.92 61.14 -44.28
N ARG A 307 11.84 61.18 -45.61
CA ARG A 307 11.18 60.13 -46.41
C ARG A 307 11.86 58.78 -46.28
N GLU A 308 13.19 58.74 -46.29
CA GLU A 308 13.95 57.51 -46.09
C GLU A 308 13.75 56.94 -44.68
N HIS A 309 13.80 57.79 -43.65
CA HIS A 309 13.49 57.40 -42.28
C HIS A 309 12.07 56.84 -42.14
N ALA A 310 11.06 57.48 -42.76
CA ALA A 310 9.69 56.99 -42.75
C ALA A 310 9.54 55.62 -43.44
N LYS A 311 10.28 55.39 -44.53
CA LYS A 311 10.31 54.10 -45.23
C LYS A 311 10.95 53.00 -44.37
N ASN A 312 12.05 53.31 -43.70
CA ASN A 312 12.74 52.37 -42.81
C ASN A 312 11.85 52.00 -41.61
N LEU A 313 11.22 53.00 -40.98
CA LEU A 313 10.30 52.76 -39.86
C LEU A 313 9.10 51.89 -40.29
N LYS A 314 8.59 52.09 -41.51
CA LYS A 314 7.52 51.24 -42.07
C LYS A 314 7.99 49.79 -42.25
N ALA A 315 9.20 49.58 -42.76
CA ALA A 315 9.77 48.24 -42.91
C ALA A 315 9.97 47.55 -41.55
N GLU A 316 10.50 48.27 -40.55
CA GLU A 316 10.63 47.75 -39.18
C GLU A 316 9.26 47.37 -38.58
N LEU A 317 8.22 48.16 -38.85
CA LEU A 317 6.87 47.87 -38.39
C LEU A 317 6.30 46.62 -39.06
N GLU A 318 6.54 46.43 -40.36
CA GLU A 318 6.17 45.21 -41.10
C GLU A 318 6.92 43.97 -40.56
N ASP A 319 8.21 44.09 -40.26
CA ASP A 319 9.03 43.01 -39.67
C ASP A 319 8.55 42.64 -38.25
N VAL A 320 8.24 43.63 -37.41
CA VAL A 320 7.67 43.38 -36.09
C VAL A 320 6.29 42.73 -36.21
N HIS A 321 5.46 43.18 -37.17
CA HIS A 321 4.14 42.60 -37.39
C HIS A 321 4.22 41.14 -37.83
N THR A 322 5.13 40.81 -38.77
CA THR A 322 5.34 39.43 -39.21
C THR A 322 5.89 38.55 -38.08
N SER A 323 6.86 39.05 -37.31
CA SER A 323 7.41 38.34 -36.14
C SER A 323 6.34 38.06 -35.08
N LEU A 324 5.47 39.05 -34.79
CA LEU A 324 4.37 38.89 -33.84
C LEU A 324 3.34 37.87 -34.34
N ASN A 325 3.03 37.86 -35.64
CA ASN A 325 2.14 36.86 -36.22
C ASN A 325 2.73 35.44 -36.14
N VAL A 326 4.03 35.27 -36.39
CA VAL A 326 4.71 33.99 -36.21
C VAL A 326 4.67 33.54 -34.75
N PHE A 327 4.97 34.43 -33.82
CA PHE A 327 4.90 34.14 -32.38
C PHE A 327 3.49 33.75 -31.95
N ARG A 328 2.47 34.50 -32.39
CA ARG A 328 1.05 34.20 -32.13
C ARG A 328 0.64 32.85 -32.69
N ASN A 329 1.06 32.51 -33.91
CA ASN A 329 0.76 31.23 -34.53
C ASN A 329 1.42 30.07 -33.78
N ARG A 330 2.69 30.23 -33.39
CA ARG A 330 3.42 29.23 -32.60
C ARG A 330 2.76 29.01 -31.23
N SER A 331 2.43 30.09 -30.52
CA SER A 331 1.73 30.02 -29.24
C SER A 331 0.36 29.34 -29.35
N ASN A 332 -0.40 29.61 -30.43
CA ASN A 332 -1.66 28.93 -30.69
C ASN A 332 -1.49 27.44 -31.00
N GLU A 333 -0.45 27.07 -31.74
CA GLU A 333 -0.13 25.67 -32.05
C GLU A 333 0.29 24.91 -30.80
N ASP A 334 1.16 25.49 -29.97
CA ASP A 334 1.56 24.91 -28.68
C ASP A 334 0.35 24.73 -27.76
N ARG A 335 -0.55 25.74 -27.68
CA ARG A 335 -1.81 25.63 -26.95
C ARG A 335 -2.67 24.48 -27.47
N ARG A 336 -2.86 24.35 -28.79
CA ARG A 336 -3.62 23.24 -29.39
C ARG A 336 -3.01 21.88 -29.09
N ARG A 337 -1.69 21.75 -29.07
CA ARG A 337 -1.00 20.50 -28.70
C ARG A 337 -1.27 20.14 -27.26
N THR A 338 -1.12 21.10 -26.33
CA THR A 338 -1.41 20.86 -24.92
C THR A 338 -2.87 20.48 -24.68
N GLU A 339 -3.81 21.14 -25.38
CA GLU A 339 -5.24 20.84 -25.31
C GLU A 339 -5.54 19.42 -25.83
N SER A 340 -4.96 19.02 -26.96
CA SER A 340 -5.03 17.65 -27.49
C SER A 340 -4.45 16.62 -26.51
N ASP A 341 -3.32 16.90 -25.87
CA ASP A 341 -2.71 16.00 -24.90
C ASP A 341 -3.58 15.85 -23.65
N PHE A 342 -4.19 16.94 -23.17
CA PHE A 342 -5.16 16.89 -22.07
C PHE A 342 -6.42 16.11 -22.44
N GLU A 343 -6.94 16.29 -23.66
CA GLU A 343 -8.08 15.50 -24.14
C GLU A 343 -7.77 13.99 -24.17
N VAL A 344 -6.59 13.61 -24.66
CA VAL A 344 -6.17 12.20 -24.69
C VAL A 344 -6.04 11.64 -23.27
N ARG A 345 -5.41 12.38 -22.35
CA ARG A 345 -5.30 11.97 -20.94
C ARG A 345 -6.67 11.85 -20.27
N LEU A 346 -7.59 12.76 -20.55
CA LEU A 346 -8.95 12.71 -20.03
C LEU A 346 -9.70 11.48 -20.57
N ARG A 347 -9.60 11.19 -21.86
CA ARG A 347 -10.18 9.96 -22.46
C ARG A 347 -9.60 8.69 -21.83
N GLN A 348 -8.28 8.65 -21.61
CA GLN A 348 -7.63 7.53 -20.95
C GLN A 348 -8.15 7.34 -19.52
N ALA A 349 -8.20 8.41 -18.72
CA ALA A 349 -8.71 8.37 -17.35
C ALA A 349 -10.18 7.94 -17.27
N LEU A 350 -11.02 8.39 -18.21
CA LEU A 350 -12.42 7.96 -18.31
C LEU A 350 -12.53 6.46 -18.64
N ASN A 351 -11.70 5.95 -19.53
CA ASN A 351 -11.68 4.54 -19.89
C ASN A 351 -11.17 3.66 -18.73
N ASP A 352 -10.15 4.11 -18.00
CA ASP A 352 -9.63 3.42 -16.83
C ASP A 352 -10.67 3.40 -15.70
N ASN A 353 -11.42 4.50 -15.51
CA ASN A 353 -12.52 4.56 -14.55
C ASN A 353 -13.66 3.59 -14.92
N ASP A 354 -14.08 3.55 -16.19
CA ASP A 354 -15.07 2.58 -16.67
C ASP A 354 -14.60 1.13 -16.49
N LEU A 355 -13.32 0.84 -16.74
CA LEU A 355 -12.75 -0.48 -16.50
C LEU A 355 -12.76 -0.85 -15.00
N LEU A 356 -12.34 0.07 -14.13
CA LEU A 356 -12.36 -0.12 -12.67
C LEU A 356 -13.78 -0.29 -12.16
N GLN A 357 -14.75 0.47 -12.68
CA GLN A 357 -16.16 0.34 -12.33
C GLN A 357 -16.70 -1.03 -12.75
N LYS A 358 -16.36 -1.51 -13.95
CA LYS A 358 -16.70 -2.87 -14.41
C LYS A 358 -16.05 -3.95 -13.54
N GLN A 359 -14.80 -3.78 -13.14
CA GLN A 359 -14.12 -4.70 -12.21
C GLN A 359 -14.81 -4.72 -10.84
N LEU A 360 -15.13 -3.55 -10.29
CA LEU A 360 -15.86 -3.44 -9.03
C LEU A 360 -17.22 -4.13 -9.11
N SER A 361 -18.00 -3.89 -10.16
CA SER A 361 -19.29 -4.58 -10.37
C SER A 361 -19.13 -6.10 -10.42
N ARG A 362 -18.12 -6.63 -11.13
CA ARG A 362 -17.83 -8.07 -11.16
C ARG A 362 -17.46 -8.61 -9.77
N THR A 363 -16.65 -7.90 -9.00
CA THR A 363 -16.31 -8.34 -7.64
C THR A 363 -17.52 -8.35 -6.72
N ILE A 364 -18.41 -7.36 -6.84
CA ILE A 364 -19.67 -7.30 -6.10
C ILE A 364 -20.55 -8.49 -6.50
N GLU A 365 -20.68 -8.80 -7.79
CA GLU A 365 -21.43 -9.97 -8.28
C GLU A 365 -20.84 -11.28 -7.75
N THR A 366 -19.52 -11.46 -7.75
CA THR A 366 -18.89 -12.66 -7.19
C THR A 366 -19.12 -12.81 -5.70
N TYR A 367 -19.00 -11.72 -4.92
CA TYR A 367 -19.31 -11.77 -3.48
C TYR A 367 -20.80 -12.00 -3.20
N SER A 368 -21.69 -11.45 -4.04
CA SER A 368 -23.13 -11.69 -3.92
C SER A 368 -23.47 -13.16 -4.17
N THR A 369 -22.93 -13.75 -5.23
CA THR A 369 -23.15 -15.18 -5.56
C THR A 369 -22.55 -16.12 -4.52
N GLU A 370 -21.38 -15.79 -3.96
CA GLU A 370 -20.78 -16.57 -2.87
C GLU A 370 -21.59 -16.47 -1.57
N LYS A 371 -22.09 -15.27 -1.23
CA LYS A 371 -23.01 -15.07 -0.11
C LYS A 371 -24.29 -15.90 -0.30
N GLU A 372 -24.90 -15.88 -1.48
CA GLU A 372 -26.09 -16.68 -1.79
C GLU A 372 -25.80 -18.19 -1.65
N ARG A 373 -24.68 -18.67 -2.19
CA ARG A 373 -24.26 -20.07 -2.06
C ARG A 373 -24.06 -20.49 -0.61
N LEU A 374 -23.50 -19.61 0.23
CA LEU A 374 -23.31 -19.87 1.65
C LEU A 374 -24.64 -19.86 2.42
N ILE A 375 -25.57 -18.98 2.07
CA ILE A 375 -26.93 -18.98 2.61
C ILE A 375 -27.63 -20.31 2.25
N GLU A 376 -27.53 -20.75 0.99
CA GLU A 376 -28.10 -22.03 0.55
C GLU A 376 -27.49 -23.22 1.29
N SER A 377 -26.18 -23.21 1.54
CA SER A 377 -25.52 -24.32 2.27
C SER A 377 -25.99 -24.38 3.73
N PHE A 378 -26.08 -23.24 4.42
CA PHE A 378 -26.62 -23.19 5.78
C PHE A 378 -28.10 -23.57 5.84
N GLN A 379 -28.90 -23.16 4.85
CA GLN A 379 -30.30 -23.60 4.75
C GLN A 379 -30.42 -25.11 4.57
N ARG A 380 -29.60 -25.73 3.71
CA ARG A 380 -29.59 -27.20 3.55
C ARG A 380 -29.19 -27.90 4.85
N GLN A 381 -28.15 -27.41 5.52
CA GLN A 381 -27.71 -27.96 6.80
C GLN A 381 -28.80 -27.84 7.88
N HIS A 382 -29.53 -26.73 7.92
CA HIS A 382 -30.64 -26.52 8.84
C HIS A 382 -31.76 -27.54 8.60
N VAL A 383 -32.17 -27.74 7.34
CA VAL A 383 -33.20 -28.73 6.97
C VAL A 383 -32.77 -30.15 7.37
N GLU A 384 -31.50 -30.49 7.16
CA GLU A 384 -30.98 -31.81 7.52
C GLU A 384 -30.94 -32.02 9.05
N LEU A 385 -30.52 -31.00 9.81
CA LEU A 385 -30.57 -31.02 11.27
C LEU A 385 -32.01 -31.08 11.82
N GLU A 386 -32.96 -30.40 11.19
CA GLU A 386 -34.38 -30.50 11.53
C GLU A 386 -34.92 -31.91 11.27
N ALA A 387 -34.56 -32.52 10.14
CA ALA A 387 -34.94 -33.90 9.81
C ALA A 387 -34.35 -34.91 10.82
N GLN A 388 -33.08 -34.76 11.19
CA GLN A 388 -32.44 -35.59 12.22
C GLN A 388 -33.09 -35.41 13.60
N ASN A 389 -33.40 -34.17 13.99
CA ASN A 389 -34.12 -33.89 15.24
C ASN A 389 -35.51 -34.53 15.23
N LYS A 390 -36.20 -34.53 14.08
CA LYS A 390 -37.50 -35.19 13.94
C LYS A 390 -37.38 -36.71 14.09
N ASP A 391 -36.42 -37.35 13.43
CA ASP A 391 -36.15 -38.80 13.58
C ASP A 391 -35.79 -39.17 15.01
N LEU A 392 -34.91 -38.40 15.67
CA LEU A 392 -34.55 -38.60 17.07
C LEU A 392 -35.76 -38.45 18.00
N ASN A 393 -36.61 -37.45 17.77
CA ASN A 393 -37.83 -37.26 18.54
C ASN A 393 -38.83 -38.41 18.33
N GLU A 394 -38.97 -38.92 17.10
CA GLU A 394 -39.81 -40.09 16.80
C GLU A 394 -39.26 -41.35 17.50
N ARG A 395 -37.94 -41.58 17.47
CA ARG A 395 -37.31 -42.68 18.22
C ARG A 395 -37.51 -42.53 19.73
N LEU A 396 -37.34 -41.33 20.27
CA LEU A 396 -37.61 -41.05 21.68
C LEU A 396 -39.08 -41.29 22.04
N ALA A 397 -40.02 -40.95 21.16
CA ALA A 397 -41.43 -41.25 21.33
C ALA A 397 -41.69 -42.76 21.33
N GLN A 398 -41.10 -43.52 20.40
CA GLN A 398 -41.18 -44.98 20.37
C GLN A 398 -40.59 -45.63 21.63
N PHE A 399 -39.44 -45.15 22.11
CA PHE A 399 -38.86 -45.61 23.38
C PHE A 399 -39.75 -45.28 24.58
N ARG A 400 -40.40 -44.11 24.58
CA ARG A 400 -41.39 -43.76 25.61
C ARG A 400 -42.62 -44.66 25.55
N GLU A 401 -43.14 -44.97 24.37
CA GLU A 401 -44.24 -45.94 24.21
C GLU A 401 -43.85 -47.35 24.66
N MET A 402 -42.63 -47.80 24.34
CA MET A 402 -42.09 -49.08 24.83
C MET A 402 -41.91 -49.11 26.36
N ALA A 403 -41.59 -47.97 26.97
CA ALA A 403 -41.46 -47.82 28.42
C ALA A 403 -42.81 -47.71 29.17
N VAL A 404 -43.95 -47.66 28.46
CA VAL A 404 -45.31 -47.64 29.05
C VAL A 404 -45.86 -49.06 29.31
N GLN A 405 -45.05 -50.12 29.19
CA GLN A 405 -45.40 -51.40 29.82
C GLN A 405 -45.40 -51.26 31.36
N PRO A 406 -46.50 -51.61 32.05
CA PRO A 406 -46.64 -51.35 33.48
C PRO A 406 -45.88 -52.39 34.30
N PRO A 407 -45.03 -52.01 35.28
CA PRO A 407 -44.83 -52.83 36.44
C PRO A 407 -45.96 -52.59 37.46
N SER A 408 -46.39 -53.69 38.08
CA SER A 408 -47.39 -53.78 39.14
C SER A 408 -47.17 -52.79 40.30
N PRO A 409 -48.23 -52.46 41.07
CA PRO A 409 -48.23 -51.38 42.04
C PRO A 409 -47.48 -51.76 43.31
N SER A 410 -46.48 -50.97 43.70
CA SER A 410 -45.97 -50.96 45.08
C SER A 410 -45.43 -49.58 45.42
N GLN A 411 -46.32 -48.84 46.08
CA GLN A 411 -46.08 -47.91 47.19
C GLN A 411 -44.99 -46.83 47.00
N ILE A 412 -45.52 -45.66 46.68
CA ILE A 412 -44.96 -44.33 46.95
C ILE A 412 -44.53 -44.24 48.43
N ALA A 413 -43.28 -43.86 48.66
CA ALA A 413 -42.92 -42.99 49.79
C ALA A 413 -41.69 -42.13 49.46
N PRO A 414 -41.66 -40.86 49.89
CA PRO A 414 -40.92 -39.80 49.22
C PRO A 414 -39.60 -39.49 49.92
N LYS A 415 -38.51 -39.31 49.17
CA LYS A 415 -37.32 -38.63 49.68
C LYS A 415 -36.81 -37.60 48.69
N LYS A 416 -37.07 -36.35 49.08
CA LYS A 416 -36.35 -35.10 48.81
C LYS A 416 -35.05 -35.29 48.02
N ASP A 417 -34.96 -34.63 46.87
CA ASP A 417 -33.83 -33.76 46.50
C ASP A 417 -34.13 -32.97 45.21
N SER A 418 -35.24 -32.22 45.24
CA SER A 418 -35.52 -31.17 44.26
C SER A 418 -34.99 -29.82 44.77
N LYS A 419 -33.66 -29.71 44.93
CA LYS A 419 -32.99 -28.42 45.21
C LYS A 419 -31.66 -28.18 44.51
N MET A 420 -31.17 -29.08 43.66
CA MET A 420 -29.82 -28.91 43.06
C MET A 420 -29.77 -28.76 41.53
N ILE A 421 -30.92 -28.65 40.84
CA ILE A 421 -30.94 -28.45 39.38
C ILE A 421 -31.46 -27.05 38.99
N GLN A 422 -32.30 -26.44 39.83
CA GLN A 422 -32.79 -25.08 39.59
C GLN A 422 -31.75 -23.98 39.87
N LYS A 423 -30.61 -24.31 40.51
CA LYS A 423 -29.52 -23.36 40.75
C LYS A 423 -28.37 -23.43 39.74
N ARG A 424 -28.43 -24.34 38.75
CA ARG A 424 -27.39 -24.47 37.71
C ARG A 424 -27.81 -23.94 36.34
N VAL A 425 -29.12 -23.77 36.11
CA VAL A 425 -29.64 -23.15 34.88
C VAL A 425 -29.65 -21.61 34.96
N GLN A 426 -29.61 -21.02 36.17
CA GLN A 426 -29.52 -19.57 36.37
C GLN A 426 -28.07 -19.03 36.43
N ALA A 427 -27.05 -19.91 36.40
CA ALA A 427 -25.64 -19.53 36.51
C ALA A 427 -24.85 -19.59 35.19
N GLN A 428 -25.49 -19.93 34.06
CA GLN A 428 -24.89 -19.85 32.73
C GLN A 428 -25.65 -18.95 31.74
N LEU A 429 -26.66 -18.22 32.23
CA LEU A 429 -27.43 -17.25 31.45
C LEU A 429 -27.03 -15.77 31.74
N SER A 430 -25.78 -15.55 32.14
CA SER A 430 -25.23 -14.20 32.39
C SER A 430 -23.97 -13.87 31.57
N LYS A 431 -23.73 -14.60 30.48
CA LYS A 431 -22.64 -14.29 29.52
C LYS A 431 -23.07 -14.48 28.07
N LEU A 432 -24.16 -13.84 27.65
CA LEU A 432 -24.38 -13.50 26.24
C LEU A 432 -25.18 -12.19 26.24
N GLN A 433 -24.57 -11.11 25.78
CA GLN A 433 -25.29 -9.87 25.49
C GLN A 433 -26.13 -10.07 24.22
N PRO A 434 -27.36 -9.53 24.17
CA PRO A 434 -28.17 -9.61 22.96
C PRO A 434 -27.59 -8.71 21.87
N ILE A 435 -27.21 -9.32 20.75
CA ILE A 435 -26.89 -8.62 19.51
C ILE A 435 -28.21 -8.16 18.90
N ASN A 436 -28.49 -6.87 18.99
CA ASN A 436 -29.56 -6.22 18.24
C ASN A 436 -29.13 -6.09 16.77
N PHE A 437 -29.84 -6.78 15.88
CA PHE A 437 -29.85 -6.48 14.45
C PHE A 437 -31.04 -5.55 14.15
N SER A 438 -30.76 -4.30 13.80
CA SER A 438 -31.68 -3.47 13.01
C SER A 438 -30.92 -2.86 11.84
N HIS A 439 -31.48 -3.08 10.65
CA HIS A 439 -30.94 -2.71 9.36
C HIS A 439 -30.85 -1.19 9.10
N THR A 440 -29.79 -0.82 8.37
CA THR A 440 -29.70 0.18 7.28
C THR A 440 -30.12 1.64 7.51
N GLY A 441 -29.15 2.54 7.41
CA GLY A 441 -29.34 3.95 7.06
C GLY A 441 -28.00 4.67 6.97
N SER A 442 -27.62 5.11 5.76
CA SER A 442 -26.40 5.86 5.44
C SER A 442 -26.11 7.05 6.36
N SER A 443 -24.86 7.21 6.81
CA SER A 443 -24.15 8.50 6.82
C SER A 443 -22.71 8.40 7.30
N SER A 444 -21.85 9.02 6.51
CA SER A 444 -20.59 9.72 6.81
C SER A 444 -19.59 9.08 7.79
N MET A 445 -18.45 8.71 7.21
CA MET A 445 -17.16 8.56 7.89
C MET A 445 -16.79 9.83 8.67
N LEU A 446 -16.77 9.71 9.99
CA LEU A 446 -15.93 10.48 10.89
C LEU A 446 -15.24 9.45 11.77
N GLU A 447 -13.97 9.18 11.48
CA GLU A 447 -13.11 8.32 12.28
C GLU A 447 -12.17 9.21 13.07
N ASN A 448 -12.49 9.40 14.36
CA ASN A 448 -11.54 9.85 15.36
C ASN A 448 -10.95 8.61 16.03
N HIS A 449 -9.62 8.49 15.94
CA HIS A 449 -8.81 7.57 16.74
C HIS A 449 -8.71 8.03 18.21
N PRO A 450 -8.60 7.10 19.19
CA PRO A 450 -8.35 7.43 20.59
C PRO A 450 -6.85 7.33 20.97
N GLY A 451 -6.40 8.26 21.81
CA GLY A 451 -5.37 8.01 22.83
C GLY A 451 -3.91 8.39 22.50
N LEU A 452 -3.57 9.67 22.63
CA LEU A 452 -2.26 10.11 23.11
C LEU A 452 -2.50 11.26 24.10
N ASP A 453 -1.96 11.08 25.31
CA ASP A 453 -2.02 12.01 26.43
C ASP A 453 -1.49 13.40 26.03
N HIS A 454 -2.31 14.44 26.23
CA HIS A 454 -1.80 15.80 26.37
C HIS A 454 -2.67 16.61 27.32
N ASP A 455 -1.96 17.38 28.13
CA ASP A 455 -2.37 18.00 29.37
C ASP A 455 -3.54 18.99 29.24
N ASN A 456 -4.27 19.12 30.35
CA ASN A 456 -5.33 20.08 30.56
C ASN A 456 -4.82 21.51 30.30
N ASP A 457 -5.45 22.20 29.37
CA ASP A 457 -5.68 23.65 29.44
C ASP A 457 -7.10 23.91 28.91
N ASP A 458 -7.95 24.36 29.83
CA ASP A 458 -9.30 24.85 29.60
C ASP A 458 -9.25 26.10 28.71
N ASP A 459 -9.81 26.04 27.51
CA ASP A 459 -10.26 27.22 26.77
C ASP A 459 -11.60 26.90 26.07
N ASP A 460 -12.68 27.42 26.68
CA ASP A 460 -14.06 27.29 26.24
C ASP A 460 -14.25 27.78 24.79
N LEU A 461 -14.41 26.84 23.86
CA LEU A 461 -14.79 27.13 22.48
C LEU A 461 -16.27 27.56 22.42
N ARG A 462 -16.49 28.87 22.37
CA ARG A 462 -17.78 29.49 22.04
C ARG A 462 -18.36 28.92 20.76
N SER A 463 -19.66 28.66 20.75
CA SER A 463 -20.38 28.15 19.57
C SER A 463 -20.32 29.19 18.45
N LEU A 464 -20.10 28.72 17.21
CA LEU A 464 -20.01 29.54 15.99
C LEU A 464 -21.21 30.49 15.79
N GLN A 465 -22.33 30.18 16.43
CA GLN A 465 -23.57 30.94 16.38
C GLN A 465 -23.55 32.20 17.28
N GLU A 466 -22.65 32.25 18.26
CA GLU A 466 -22.44 33.39 19.14
C GLU A 466 -21.54 34.45 18.48
N VAL A 467 -20.51 34.00 17.75
CA VAL A 467 -19.57 34.89 17.02
C VAL A 467 -20.24 35.61 15.84
N ILE A 468 -21.22 34.97 15.19
CA ILE A 468 -21.96 35.58 14.08
C ILE A 468 -22.94 36.65 14.58
N ASN A 469 -23.50 36.50 15.78
CA ASN A 469 -24.41 37.49 16.34
C ASN A 469 -23.67 38.73 16.87
N ASP A 470 -22.50 38.55 17.49
CA ASP A 470 -21.68 39.68 17.97
C ASP A 470 -21.11 40.53 16.80
N ALA A 471 -20.80 39.91 15.65
CA ALA A 471 -20.30 40.61 14.46
C ALA A 471 -21.35 41.51 13.78
N VAL A 472 -22.65 41.23 13.98
CA VAL A 472 -23.74 42.04 13.42
C VAL A 472 -24.02 43.29 14.27
N GLU A 473 -23.76 43.25 15.58
CA GLU A 473 -23.92 44.41 16.46
C GLU A 473 -22.71 45.37 16.42
N GLU A 474 -21.48 44.88 16.21
CA GLU A 474 -20.29 45.75 16.20
C GLU A 474 -20.09 46.56 14.90
N SER A 475 -20.68 46.14 13.76
CA SER A 475 -20.63 46.93 12.51
C SER A 475 -21.60 48.11 12.47
N PHE A 476 -22.56 48.20 13.41
CA PHE A 476 -23.55 49.29 13.43
C PHE A 476 -23.12 50.53 14.25
N ASN A 477 -22.05 50.42 15.06
CA ASN A 477 -21.68 51.48 16.01
C ASN A 477 -20.35 52.20 15.75
N ASN A 478 -19.47 51.72 14.86
CA ASN A 478 -18.17 52.36 14.64
C ASN A 478 -17.95 52.78 13.18
N GLY A 479 -18.37 54.01 12.88
CA GLY A 479 -17.58 54.89 12.00
C GLY A 479 -18.12 55.12 10.59
N LEU A 480 -19.15 55.96 10.47
CA LEU A 480 -19.14 57.16 9.61
C LEU A 480 -20.37 58.01 9.97
N GLY A 481 -20.18 58.91 10.93
CA GLY A 481 -21.17 59.90 11.31
C GLY A 481 -21.54 60.81 10.14
N ARG A 482 -22.73 60.61 9.59
CA ARG A 482 -23.52 61.65 8.92
C ARG A 482 -24.94 61.61 9.48
N PRO A 483 -25.48 62.73 9.98
CA PRO A 483 -26.83 62.75 10.53
C PRO A 483 -27.85 62.42 9.44
N ILE A 484 -28.74 61.48 9.76
CA ILE A 484 -29.93 61.09 8.99
C ILE A 484 -30.95 62.23 9.09
N SER A 485 -30.67 63.35 8.42
CA SER A 485 -31.59 64.49 8.35
C SER A 485 -31.58 65.15 6.96
N SER A 486 -31.19 64.41 5.92
CA SER A 486 -31.27 64.88 4.53
C SER A 486 -31.76 63.81 3.55
N LEU A 487 -32.49 62.80 4.05
CA LEU A 487 -33.17 61.80 3.21
C LEU A 487 -34.60 62.21 2.82
N ASP A 488 -34.99 63.47 3.08
CA ASP A 488 -36.32 64.00 2.74
C ASP A 488 -36.34 64.74 1.39
N ASN A 489 -35.23 64.69 0.62
CA ASN A 489 -35.08 65.42 -0.64
C ASN A 489 -34.45 64.58 -1.77
N MET A 490 -34.77 63.28 -1.80
CA MET A 490 -34.71 62.49 -3.03
C MET A 490 -36.10 61.95 -3.29
N SER A 491 -36.66 62.38 -4.41
CA SER A 491 -37.95 61.94 -4.94
C SER A 491 -38.22 60.47 -4.61
N ARG A 492 -39.40 60.20 -4.04
CA ARG A 492 -40.04 58.88 -4.12
C ARG A 492 -39.71 58.30 -5.49
N PRO A 493 -39.08 57.12 -5.59
CA PRO A 493 -38.99 56.46 -6.86
C PRO A 493 -40.43 56.30 -7.33
N SER A 494 -40.72 56.89 -8.49
CA SER A 494 -41.81 56.40 -9.32
C SER A 494 -41.68 54.88 -9.34
N VAL A 495 -42.81 54.18 -9.17
CA VAL A 495 -42.86 52.74 -9.38
C VAL A 495 -42.57 52.51 -10.86
N ASP A 496 -41.29 52.52 -11.19
CA ASP A 496 -40.78 52.11 -12.49
C ASP A 496 -40.79 50.59 -12.41
N TYR A 497 -41.75 50.01 -13.12
CA TYR A 497 -41.80 48.58 -13.33
C TYR A 497 -40.47 48.18 -13.97
N TYR A 498 -39.59 47.55 -13.19
CA TYR A 498 -38.42 46.86 -13.73
C TYR A 498 -38.91 45.97 -14.87
N THR A 499 -38.35 46.17 -16.05
CA THR A 499 -38.74 45.36 -17.20
C THR A 499 -38.30 43.92 -16.94
N HIS A 500 -38.96 42.94 -17.56
CA HIS A 500 -38.57 41.53 -17.42
C HIS A 500 -37.09 41.31 -17.76
N GLU A 501 -36.56 42.12 -18.67
CA GLU A 501 -35.16 42.13 -19.10
C GLU A 501 -34.20 42.63 -18.00
N ASP A 502 -34.61 43.61 -17.18
CA ASP A 502 -33.83 44.08 -16.02
C ASP A 502 -33.73 42.99 -14.93
N TYR A 503 -34.82 42.25 -14.70
CA TYR A 503 -34.82 41.12 -13.78
C TYR A 503 -33.93 39.97 -14.29
N GLU A 504 -33.99 39.66 -15.58
CA GLU A 504 -33.15 38.64 -16.20
C GLU A 504 -31.66 39.02 -16.14
N MET A 505 -31.33 40.31 -16.33
CA MET A 505 -29.97 40.82 -16.18
C MET A 505 -29.48 40.73 -14.73
N LEU A 506 -30.34 41.07 -13.76
CA LEU A 506 -30.02 40.97 -12.34
C LEU A 506 -29.83 39.51 -11.90
N GLU A 507 -30.66 38.60 -12.39
CA GLU A 507 -30.51 37.16 -12.15
C GLU A 507 -29.19 36.62 -12.71
N LYS A 508 -28.82 37.02 -13.94
CA LYS A 508 -27.51 36.67 -14.53
C LYS A 508 -26.34 37.22 -13.72
N GLN A 509 -26.44 38.45 -13.20
CA GLN A 509 -25.40 39.03 -12.33
C GLN A 509 -25.29 38.32 -10.99
N LEU A 510 -26.41 37.89 -10.39
CA LEU A 510 -26.42 37.12 -9.15
C LEU A 510 -25.81 35.73 -9.34
N VAL A 511 -26.15 35.04 -10.44
CA VAL A 511 -25.53 33.75 -10.79
C VAL A 511 -24.04 33.92 -10.99
N HIS A 512 -23.62 34.92 -11.78
CA HIS A 512 -22.20 35.17 -12.00
C HIS A 512 -21.44 35.50 -10.70
N SER A 513 -22.03 36.30 -9.82
CA SER A 513 -21.43 36.64 -8.52
C SER A 513 -21.35 35.43 -7.59
N ARG A 514 -22.36 34.54 -7.63
CA ARG A 514 -22.37 33.27 -6.91
C ARG A 514 -21.28 32.33 -7.42
N ASP A 515 -21.13 32.21 -8.74
CA ASP A 515 -20.10 31.36 -9.35
C ASP A 515 -18.70 31.88 -9.00
N LEU A 516 -18.49 33.20 -9.06
CA LEU A 516 -17.23 33.81 -8.63
C LEU A 516 -16.93 33.57 -7.15
N LEU A 517 -17.96 33.64 -6.29
CA LEU A 517 -17.80 33.36 -4.87
C LEU A 517 -17.43 31.88 -4.65
N ASN A 518 -18.07 30.96 -5.36
CA ASN A 518 -17.76 29.54 -5.29
C ASN A 518 -16.33 29.25 -5.78
N ASP A 519 -15.89 29.88 -6.88
CA ASP A 519 -14.52 29.79 -7.36
C ASP A 519 -13.51 30.36 -6.32
N MET A 520 -13.88 31.43 -5.62
CA MET A 520 -13.08 31.99 -4.54
C MET A 520 -13.03 31.08 -3.31
N GLU A 521 -14.14 30.44 -2.94
CA GLU A 521 -14.20 29.47 -1.86
C GLU A 521 -13.35 28.23 -2.17
N ASP A 522 -13.43 27.70 -3.39
CA ASP A 522 -12.64 26.56 -3.87
C ASP A 522 -11.14 26.87 -3.92
N THR A 523 -10.77 28.06 -4.39
CA THR A 523 -9.36 28.49 -4.40
C THR A 523 -8.83 28.69 -2.98
N ASN A 524 -9.64 29.24 -2.06
CA ASN A 524 -9.28 29.39 -0.66
C ASN A 524 -9.11 28.03 0.05
N ALA A 525 -9.97 27.05 -0.22
CA ALA A 525 -9.84 25.70 0.31
C ALA A 525 -8.51 25.04 -0.12
N LYS A 526 -8.14 25.19 -1.40
CA LYS A 526 -6.84 24.72 -1.93
C LYS A 526 -5.66 25.41 -1.27
N LEU A 527 -5.73 26.74 -1.07
CA LEU A 527 -4.67 27.49 -0.38
C LEU A 527 -4.50 27.03 1.08
N LEU A 528 -5.60 26.77 1.79
CA LEU A 528 -5.55 26.24 3.16
C LEU A 528 -4.93 24.85 3.21
N GLU A 529 -5.24 23.97 2.26
CA GLU A 529 -4.61 22.65 2.16
C GLU A 529 -3.11 22.76 1.86
N GLN A 530 -2.71 23.63 0.94
CA GLN A 530 -1.30 23.92 0.66
C GLN A 530 -0.57 24.43 1.90
N ILE A 531 -1.18 25.35 2.67
CA ILE A 531 -0.62 25.84 3.94
C ILE A 531 -0.45 24.69 4.93
N LYS A 532 -1.41 23.78 5.03
CA LYS A 532 -1.34 22.61 5.92
C LYS A 532 -0.18 21.68 5.52
N ILE A 533 -0.06 21.36 4.24
CA ILE A 533 1.02 20.50 3.72
C ILE A 533 2.38 21.17 3.94
N LEU A 534 2.52 22.47 3.62
CA LEU A 534 3.75 23.21 3.83
C LEU A 534 4.17 23.24 5.31
N LYS A 535 3.22 23.45 6.23
CA LYS A 535 3.50 23.39 7.67
C LYS A 535 3.98 22.01 8.11
N GLU A 536 3.38 20.93 7.59
CA GLU A 536 3.84 19.57 7.92
C GLU A 536 5.22 19.27 7.32
N GLU A 537 5.50 19.74 6.10
CA GLU A 537 6.81 19.59 5.48
C GLU A 537 7.89 20.38 6.24
N ILE A 538 7.59 21.60 6.71
CA ILE A 538 8.48 22.36 7.60
C ILE A 538 8.78 21.56 8.87
N ARG A 539 7.75 21.05 9.56
CA ARG A 539 7.93 20.22 10.77
C ARG A 539 8.73 18.95 10.51
N ARG A 540 8.56 18.35 9.33
CA ARG A 540 9.32 17.17 8.91
C ARG A 540 10.78 17.52 8.64
N LEU A 541 11.04 18.62 7.95
CA LEU A 541 12.38 19.12 7.67
C LEU A 541 13.11 19.48 8.96
N GLU A 542 12.45 20.17 9.90
CA GLU A 542 12.98 20.50 11.22
C GLU A 542 13.41 19.23 11.98
N ARG A 543 12.52 18.23 12.10
CA ARG A 543 12.87 16.93 12.70
C ARG A 543 14.01 16.22 11.99
N ASN A 544 14.11 16.36 10.67
CA ASN A 544 15.19 15.75 9.91
C ASN A 544 16.52 16.49 10.14
N THR A 545 16.50 17.82 10.23
CA THR A 545 17.69 18.60 10.57
C THR A 545 18.19 18.30 11.98
N GLU A 546 17.29 18.15 12.96
CA GLU A 546 17.64 17.71 14.31
C GLU A 546 18.27 16.31 14.30
N ARG A 547 17.70 15.36 13.55
CA ARG A 547 18.30 14.01 13.38
C ARG A 547 19.67 14.07 12.73
N GLU A 548 19.86 14.89 11.70
CA GLU A 548 21.18 15.07 11.08
C GLU A 548 22.19 15.68 12.06
N GLU A 549 21.78 16.62 12.89
CA GLU A 549 22.63 17.19 13.95
C GLU A 549 23.01 16.12 14.99
N HIS A 550 22.05 15.31 15.43
CA HIS A 550 22.31 14.18 16.34
C HIS A 550 23.22 13.11 15.71
N VAL A 551 23.06 12.83 14.41
CA VAL A 551 23.93 11.90 13.68
C VAL A 551 25.35 12.45 13.55
N LYS A 552 25.52 13.73 13.19
CA LYS A 552 26.83 14.39 13.13
C LYS A 552 27.50 14.43 14.51
N ASN A 553 26.74 14.69 15.57
CA ASN A 553 27.23 14.65 16.94
C ASN A 553 27.62 13.21 17.37
N SER A 554 26.88 12.20 16.94
CA SER A 554 27.21 10.78 17.17
C SER A 554 28.48 10.34 16.43
N GLU A 555 28.69 10.81 15.20
CA GLU A 555 29.94 10.59 14.46
C GLU A 555 31.13 11.28 15.12
N TYR A 556 30.95 12.51 15.61
CA TYR A 556 31.96 13.22 16.38
C TYR A 556 32.30 12.47 17.68
N LEU A 557 31.30 12.05 18.45
CA LEU A 557 31.46 11.23 19.64
C LEU A 557 32.22 9.93 19.34
N LYS A 558 31.85 9.22 18.28
CA LYS A 558 32.56 8.01 17.81
C LYS A 558 34.04 8.31 17.58
N ASN A 559 34.38 9.40 16.90
CA ASN A 559 35.77 9.77 16.64
C ASN A 559 36.53 10.13 17.92
N VAL A 560 35.89 10.83 18.87
CA VAL A 560 36.47 11.17 20.17
C VAL A 560 36.70 9.91 21.00
N VAL A 561 35.73 8.99 21.06
CA VAL A 561 35.85 7.70 21.77
C VAL A 561 36.94 6.83 21.14
N MET A 562 37.00 6.75 19.81
CA MET A 562 38.06 6.00 19.11
C MET A 562 39.46 6.56 19.38
N LYS A 563 39.61 7.88 19.43
CA LYS A 563 40.88 8.53 19.85
C LYS A 563 41.20 8.26 21.32
N PHE A 564 40.19 8.23 22.18
CA PHE A 564 40.37 7.92 23.60
C PHE A 564 40.81 6.46 23.83
N LEU A 565 40.27 5.51 23.06
CA LEU A 565 40.61 4.09 23.13
C LEU A 565 41.97 3.75 22.49
N ALA A 566 42.41 4.51 21.50
CA ALA A 566 43.69 4.30 20.84
C ALA A 566 44.89 4.44 21.82
N PRO A 567 46.03 3.80 21.53
CA PRO A 567 47.26 4.05 22.27
C PRO A 567 47.61 5.55 22.20
N PRO A 568 47.86 6.22 23.33
CA PRO A 568 48.14 7.65 23.34
C PRO A 568 49.41 7.93 22.53
N LYS A 569 49.35 8.88 21.60
CA LYS A 569 50.51 9.28 20.79
C LYS A 569 51.30 10.40 21.45
N VAL A 570 50.68 11.10 22.41
CA VAL A 570 51.25 12.20 23.21
C VAL A 570 50.92 11.96 24.67
N ASN A 571 51.85 12.29 25.58
CA ASN A 571 51.58 12.29 27.02
C ASN A 571 50.40 13.23 27.31
N ASP A 572 49.46 12.79 28.16
CA ASP A 572 48.25 13.52 28.58
C ASP A 572 47.12 13.70 27.53
N GLU A 573 47.19 13.08 26.34
CA GLU A 573 46.13 13.14 25.33
C GLU A 573 44.76 12.68 25.88
N ARG A 574 44.75 11.65 26.74
CA ARG A 574 43.52 11.17 27.41
C ARG A 574 42.95 12.16 28.43
N GLN A 575 43.80 12.94 29.10
CA GLN A 575 43.35 13.98 30.01
C GLN A 575 42.73 15.16 29.25
N GLN A 576 43.25 15.48 28.06
CA GLN A 576 42.72 16.54 27.19
C GLN A 576 41.39 16.17 26.53
N LEU A 577 41.16 14.88 26.24
CA LEU A 577 39.89 14.39 25.69
C LEU A 577 38.78 14.23 26.76
N LEU A 578 39.12 14.19 28.05
CA LEU A 578 38.16 13.99 29.14
C LEU A 578 37.11 15.14 29.26
N PRO A 579 37.48 16.43 29.20
CA PRO A 579 36.50 17.52 29.18
C PRO A 579 35.55 17.43 27.99
N VAL A 580 36.05 17.01 26.82
CA VAL A 580 35.28 16.85 25.59
C VAL A 580 34.30 15.67 25.70
N LEU A 581 34.72 14.53 26.27
CA LEU A 581 33.82 13.41 26.56
C LEU A 581 32.76 13.78 27.60
N THR A 582 33.15 14.57 28.61
CA THR A 582 32.24 15.05 29.65
C THR A 582 31.12 15.91 29.08
N THR A 583 31.44 16.82 28.15
CA THR A 583 30.45 17.70 27.52
C THR A 583 29.55 16.97 26.53
N ILE A 584 30.09 16.03 25.73
CA ILE A 584 29.29 15.30 24.73
C ILE A 584 28.38 14.24 25.37
N LEU A 585 28.88 13.49 26.35
CA LEU A 585 28.14 12.43 27.03
C LEU A 585 27.37 12.91 28.27
N ARG A 586 27.51 14.19 28.65
CA ARG A 586 26.95 14.77 29.88
C ARG A 586 27.26 13.92 31.12
N LEU A 587 28.53 13.54 31.27
CA LEU A 587 28.97 12.73 32.40
C LEU A 587 28.76 13.47 33.72
N SER A 588 28.30 12.76 34.74
CA SER A 588 28.16 13.29 36.09
C SER A 588 29.54 13.56 36.72
N PRO A 589 29.64 14.47 37.70
CA PRO A 589 30.91 14.76 38.38
C PRO A 589 31.58 13.53 39.00
N GLU A 590 30.78 12.53 39.41
CA GLU A 590 31.27 11.26 39.95
C GLU A 590 31.91 10.39 38.86
N GLU A 591 31.26 10.27 37.69
CA GLU A 591 31.80 9.52 36.54
C GLU A 591 33.08 10.16 36.00
N VAL A 592 33.14 11.49 35.92
CA VAL A 592 34.34 12.23 35.52
C VAL A 592 35.49 11.99 36.50
N SER A 593 35.20 11.94 37.80
CA SER A 593 36.20 11.64 38.85
C SER A 593 36.76 10.22 38.70
N ASN A 594 35.91 9.24 38.39
CA ASN A 594 36.33 7.85 38.20
C ASN A 594 37.22 7.69 36.97
N VAL A 595 36.87 8.31 35.84
CA VAL A 595 37.69 8.28 34.62
C VAL A 595 39.01 9.03 34.83
N SER A 596 38.99 10.17 35.54
CA SER A 596 40.22 10.93 35.88
C SER A 596 41.18 10.13 36.77
N LYS A 597 40.66 9.41 37.78
CA LYS A 597 41.45 8.51 38.63
C LYS A 597 42.10 7.40 37.80
N PHE A 598 41.33 6.76 36.91
CA PHE A 598 41.84 5.70 36.05
C PHE A 598 42.92 6.19 35.07
N ILE A 599 42.75 7.38 34.48
CA ILE A 599 43.78 7.98 33.62
C ILE A 599 45.09 8.19 34.40
N LYS A 600 45.01 8.72 35.64
CA LYS A 600 46.17 8.93 36.51
C LYS A 600 46.84 7.61 36.91
N GLU A 601 46.05 6.60 37.24
CA GLU A 601 46.55 5.26 37.60
C GLU A 601 47.21 4.55 36.41
N SER A 602 46.67 4.73 35.20
CA SER A 602 47.26 4.22 33.96
C SER A 602 48.56 4.93 33.55
N ALA A 603 48.78 6.18 33.96
CA ALA A 603 49.99 6.94 33.68
C ALA A 603 51.15 6.62 34.66
N SER A 604 50.85 6.07 35.84
CA SER A 604 51.84 5.71 36.87
C SER A 604 52.45 4.31 36.74
N ARG A 605 52.07 3.54 35.71
CA ARG A 605 52.58 2.17 35.50
C ARG A 605 53.75 2.20 34.49
N PRO A 606 54.98 1.80 34.87
CA PRO A 606 56.10 1.76 33.94
C PRO A 606 55.84 0.75 32.82
N GLU A 607 56.25 1.11 31.60
CA GLU A 607 56.19 0.30 30.39
C GLU A 607 56.99 -1.00 30.55
N GLU A 608 56.37 -2.06 31.03
CA GLU A 608 56.81 -3.43 30.74
C GLU A 608 55.60 -4.37 30.83
N GLN A 609 55.36 -5.08 29.72
CA GLN A 609 54.21 -5.96 29.42
C GLN A 609 52.94 -5.26 28.90
N GLY A 610 52.87 -5.17 27.58
CA GLY A 610 51.64 -4.96 26.84
C GLY A 610 50.62 -6.08 27.11
N GLY A 611 49.35 -5.69 27.21
CA GLY A 611 48.21 -6.62 27.10
C GLY A 611 47.27 -6.74 28.29
N GLY A 612 47.38 -5.92 29.36
CA GLY A 612 46.61 -6.12 30.59
C GLY A 612 45.63 -5.02 31.02
N GLY A 613 45.31 -4.04 30.18
CA GLY A 613 44.66 -2.80 30.64
C GLY A 613 43.12 -2.78 30.70
N TRP A 614 42.43 -3.67 29.96
CA TRP A 614 40.98 -3.52 29.73
C TRP A 614 40.11 -4.69 30.26
N SER A 615 40.72 -5.82 30.64
CA SER A 615 39.97 -6.93 31.26
C SER A 615 39.37 -6.57 32.62
N SER A 616 39.90 -5.53 33.29
CA SER A 616 39.42 -5.09 34.61
C SER A 616 38.16 -4.22 34.55
N LEU A 617 37.81 -3.64 33.41
CA LEU A 617 36.65 -2.75 33.25
C LEU A 617 35.32 -3.51 33.14
N PHE A 618 35.35 -4.73 32.61
CA PHE A 618 34.15 -5.56 32.44
C PHE A 618 34.01 -6.66 33.50
N SER A 619 35.01 -6.86 34.36
CA SER A 619 34.93 -7.87 35.43
C SER A 619 34.03 -7.47 36.59
N GLY A 620 33.57 -6.22 36.66
CA GLY A 620 32.70 -5.72 37.73
C GLY A 620 31.20 -5.66 37.38
N LEU A 621 30.82 -6.16 36.20
CA LEU A 621 29.43 -6.32 35.77
C LEU A 621 29.11 -7.81 35.56
N VAL A 622 29.09 -8.56 36.66
CA VAL A 622 28.35 -9.83 36.81
C VAL A 622 27.66 -9.82 38.16
#